data_AF-A0A163S0X5-F1
#
_entry.id   AF-A0A163S0X5-F1
#
_cell.length_a   1.000
_cell.length_b   1.000
_cell.length_c   1.000
_cell.angle_alpha   90.00
_cell.angle_beta   90.00
_cell.angle_gamma   90.00
#
_symmetry.space_group_name_H-M   'P 1'
#
loop_
_entity.id
_entity.type
_entity.pdbx_description
1 polymer ?
#
loop_
_entity_poly.entity_id
_entity_poly.type
_entity_poly.pdbx_seq_one_letter_code
_entity_poly.pdbx_strand_id
1 'polypeptide(L)'
;MYVLLSSCGNISYGANALEEKFGVPTQWIKVSDLKEASNECRKFIDEYNLGGSEFIGGYVVEKPNADKLISVISYNGRIWDGKEYQGMYERQRVEYGRHWSNPLTLLDFNKWETFRVSRETLLKHSKYQGDWSKIIDDGWRFDRHFNKFYKIVLIEN
;
A
#
# COMPACT_ATOMS: atom_id res chain seq x y z
N MET A 1 -5.57 -8.91 -19.79
CA MET A 1 -4.77 -8.40 -18.66
C MET A 1 -5.70 -8.00 -17.54
N TYR A 2 -5.18 -7.57 -16.39
CA TYR A 2 -5.98 -7.22 -15.22
C TYR A 2 -5.49 -5.91 -14.63
N VAL A 3 -6.41 -5.12 -14.07
CA VAL A 3 -6.12 -3.92 -13.31
C VAL A 3 -6.59 -4.08 -11.86
N LEU A 4 -5.75 -3.68 -10.90
CA LEU A 4 -6.12 -3.63 -9.50
C LEU A 4 -6.93 -2.37 -9.21
N LEU A 5 -8.10 -2.52 -8.60
CA LEU A 5 -8.87 -1.44 -8.02
C LEU A 5 -8.77 -1.58 -6.51
N SER A 6 -8.26 -0.55 -5.84
CA SER A 6 -8.05 -0.58 -4.39
C SER A 6 -7.99 0.84 -3.83
N SER A 7 -8.29 0.96 -2.55
CA SER A 7 -8.27 2.23 -1.82
C SER A 7 -7.50 2.12 -0.52
N CYS A 8 -7.16 3.26 0.06
CA CYS A 8 -6.66 3.35 1.42
C CYS A 8 -7.33 4.49 2.20
N GLY A 9 -7.19 4.46 3.52
CA GLY A 9 -7.61 5.54 4.38
C GLY A 9 -6.80 6.82 4.16
N ASN A 10 -7.46 7.96 4.21
CA ASN A 10 -6.83 9.26 4.11
C ASN A 10 -6.33 9.77 5.47
N ILE A 11 -5.01 9.84 5.65
CA ILE A 11 -4.36 10.33 6.88
C ILE A 11 -4.79 11.77 7.21
N SER A 12 -5.05 12.60 6.19
CA SER A 12 -5.49 13.98 6.41
C SER A 12 -6.84 14.08 7.12
N TYR A 13 -7.65 13.00 7.09
CA TYR A 13 -8.92 12.89 7.81
C TYR A 13 -8.86 11.93 9.01
N GLY A 14 -7.65 11.55 9.46
CA GLY A 14 -7.46 10.65 10.59
C GLY A 14 -7.73 9.17 10.28
N ALA A 15 -7.93 8.82 9.00
CA ALA A 15 -8.07 7.42 8.58
C ALA A 15 -6.70 6.77 8.39
N ASN A 16 -6.66 5.44 8.52
CA ASN A 16 -5.43 4.68 8.41
C ASN A 16 -5.07 4.38 6.95
N ALA A 17 -3.94 4.90 6.46
CA ALA A 17 -3.46 4.65 5.09
C ALA A 17 -3.01 3.21 4.80
N LEU A 18 -2.93 2.36 5.82
CA LEU A 18 -2.65 0.92 5.66
C LEU A 18 -3.92 0.08 5.58
N GLU A 19 -5.09 0.69 5.79
CA GLU A 19 -6.38 0.02 5.72
C GLU A 19 -7.17 0.56 4.53
N GLU A 20 -7.97 -0.30 3.93
CA GLU A 20 -8.91 0.11 2.88
C GLU A 20 -9.89 1.15 3.41
N LYS A 21 -10.36 2.05 2.54
CA LYS A 21 -11.45 2.94 2.90
C LYS A 21 -12.69 2.09 3.17
N PHE A 22 -13.33 2.29 4.31
CA PHE A 22 -14.49 1.49 4.71
C PHE A 22 -15.57 1.49 3.61
N GLY A 23 -16.03 0.28 3.24
CA GLY A 23 -17.04 0.09 2.20
C GLY A 23 -16.51 0.13 0.76
N VAL A 24 -15.20 0.25 0.56
CA VAL A 24 -14.57 0.26 -0.75
C VAL A 24 -13.80 -1.05 -0.97
N PRO A 25 -14.17 -1.88 -1.96
CA PRO A 25 -13.56 -3.19 -2.14
C PRO A 25 -12.19 -3.10 -2.83
N THR A 26 -11.30 -4.04 -2.51
CA THR A 26 -10.13 -4.36 -3.34
C THR A 26 -10.43 -5.50 -4.30
N GLN A 27 -10.18 -5.30 -5.60
CA GLN A 27 -10.49 -6.30 -6.61
C GLN A 27 -9.64 -6.19 -7.88
N TRP A 28 -9.48 -7.33 -8.56
CA TRP A 28 -8.88 -7.43 -9.87
C TRP A 28 -9.95 -7.45 -10.96
N ILE A 29 -9.88 -6.51 -11.90
CA ILE A 29 -10.79 -6.46 -13.05
C ILE A 29 -10.05 -6.88 -14.32
N LYS A 30 -10.63 -7.83 -15.05
CA LYS A 30 -10.11 -8.25 -16.35
C LYS A 30 -10.41 -7.17 -17.38
N VAL A 31 -9.39 -6.77 -18.13
CA VAL A 31 -9.47 -5.74 -19.18
C VAL A 31 -8.72 -6.17 -20.44
N SER A 32 -9.17 -5.65 -21.57
CA SER A 32 -8.67 -5.94 -22.92
C SER A 32 -7.53 -5.02 -23.34
N ASP A 33 -7.58 -3.74 -22.97
CA ASP A 33 -6.59 -2.72 -23.30
C ASP A 33 -6.34 -1.70 -22.15
N LEU A 34 -5.31 -0.87 -22.28
CA LEU A 34 -4.93 0.11 -21.24
C LEU A 34 -5.94 1.26 -21.12
N LYS A 35 -6.73 1.51 -22.17
CA LYS A 35 -7.78 2.53 -22.17
C LYS A 35 -8.97 2.05 -21.34
N GLU A 36 -9.34 0.79 -21.46
CA GLU A 36 -10.32 0.13 -20.59
C GLU A 36 -9.83 0.13 -19.14
N ALA A 37 -8.57 -0.25 -18.88
CA ALA A 37 -8.00 -0.17 -17.53
C ALA A 37 -8.12 1.24 -16.92
N SER A 38 -7.79 2.28 -17.70
CA SER A 38 -7.92 3.68 -17.28
C SER A 38 -9.38 4.08 -16.99
N ASN A 39 -10.31 3.61 -17.81
CA ASN A 39 -11.74 3.86 -17.59
C ASN A 39 -12.26 3.17 -16.33
N GLU A 40 -11.91 1.91 -16.10
CA GLU A 40 -12.32 1.17 -14.89
C GLU A 40 -11.76 1.81 -13.61
N CYS A 41 -10.51 2.30 -13.63
CA CYS A 41 -9.96 3.04 -12.50
C CYS A 41 -10.77 4.31 -12.18
N ARG A 42 -11.11 5.09 -13.20
CA ARG A 42 -11.89 6.34 -13.00
C ARG A 42 -13.32 6.06 -12.56
N LYS A 43 -13.98 5.05 -13.14
CA LYS A 43 -15.30 4.61 -12.68
C LYS A 43 -15.29 4.23 -11.20
N PHE A 44 -14.29 3.46 -10.78
CA PHE A 44 -14.12 3.07 -9.38
C PHE A 44 -13.89 4.29 -8.46
N ILE A 45 -13.05 5.22 -8.89
CA ILE A 45 -12.80 6.47 -8.15
C ILE A 45 -14.08 7.29 -7.99
N ASP A 46 -14.88 7.41 -9.06
CA ASP A 46 -16.14 8.15 -9.06
C ASP A 46 -17.20 7.44 -8.21
N GLU A 47 -17.33 6.11 -8.33
CA GLU A 47 -18.29 5.27 -7.59
C GLU A 47 -18.09 5.38 -6.07
N TYR A 48 -16.84 5.37 -5.61
CA TYR A 48 -16.50 5.41 -4.19
C TYR A 48 -16.05 6.80 -3.69
N ASN A 49 -16.18 7.82 -4.55
CA ASN A 49 -15.79 9.21 -4.26
C ASN A 49 -14.38 9.29 -3.63
N LEU A 50 -13.39 8.75 -4.35
CA LEU A 50 -12.01 8.65 -3.87
C LEU A 50 -11.20 9.90 -4.21
N GLY A 51 -10.48 10.43 -3.22
CA GLY A 51 -9.43 11.42 -3.45
C GLY A 51 -8.18 10.78 -4.07
N GLY A 52 -7.31 11.60 -4.66
CA GLY A 52 -6.03 11.13 -5.22
C GLY A 52 -5.10 10.47 -4.20
N SER A 53 -5.22 10.82 -2.91
CA SER A 53 -4.49 10.18 -1.80
C SER A 53 -5.17 8.92 -1.26
N GLU A 54 -6.38 8.60 -1.70
CA GLU A 54 -7.15 7.43 -1.28
C GLU A 54 -7.11 6.31 -2.32
N PHE A 55 -6.71 6.59 -3.56
CA PHE A 55 -6.60 5.59 -4.62
C PHE A 55 -5.18 5.00 -4.67
N ILE A 56 -5.06 3.71 -4.36
CA ILE A 56 -3.80 2.96 -4.38
C ILE A 56 -3.79 1.81 -5.40
N GLY A 57 -4.80 1.77 -6.28
CA GLY A 57 -4.89 0.81 -7.37
C GLY A 57 -4.13 1.25 -8.63
N GLY A 58 -4.65 0.81 -9.78
CA GLY A 58 -4.14 1.18 -11.10
C GLY A 58 -3.01 0.30 -11.63
N TYR A 59 -2.57 -0.71 -10.87
CA TYR A 59 -1.56 -1.67 -11.33
C TYR A 59 -2.14 -2.59 -12.40
N VAL A 60 -1.56 -2.54 -13.60
CA VAL A 60 -1.95 -3.41 -14.71
C VAL A 60 -0.94 -4.54 -14.86
N VAL A 61 -1.43 -5.78 -14.87
CA VAL A 61 -0.63 -7.01 -14.91
C VAL A 61 -1.23 -8.03 -15.88
N GLU A 62 -0.46 -9.04 -16.27
CA GLU A 62 -0.94 -10.08 -17.20
C GLU A 62 -2.05 -10.95 -16.56
N LYS A 63 -1.83 -11.34 -15.31
CA LYS A 63 -2.75 -12.10 -14.44
C LYS A 63 -2.67 -11.55 -13.02
N PRO A 64 -3.72 -11.71 -12.19
CA PRO A 64 -3.70 -11.28 -10.79
C PRO A 64 -2.45 -11.79 -10.06
N ASN A 65 -1.85 -10.93 -9.23
CA ASN A 65 -0.67 -11.22 -8.42
C ASN A 65 0.58 -11.64 -9.23
N ALA A 66 0.68 -11.26 -10.51
CA ALA A 66 1.91 -11.46 -11.28
C ALA A 66 3.00 -10.46 -10.87
N ASP A 67 4.25 -10.91 -10.87
CA ASP A 67 5.42 -10.09 -10.54
C ASP A 67 5.74 -9.03 -11.62
N LYS A 68 5.18 -9.19 -12.82
CA LYS A 68 5.44 -8.31 -13.95
C LYS A 68 4.35 -7.25 -14.09
N LEU A 69 4.72 -6.02 -13.79
CA LEU A 69 3.91 -4.83 -14.06
C LEU A 69 3.95 -4.48 -15.55
N ILE A 70 2.77 -4.37 -16.17
CA ILE A 70 2.61 -3.91 -17.55
C ILE A 70 2.56 -2.38 -17.58
N SER A 71 1.76 -1.78 -16.69
CA SER A 71 1.52 -0.34 -16.66
C SER A 71 0.96 0.08 -15.30
N VAL A 72 1.00 1.38 -15.01
CA VAL A 72 0.30 2.00 -13.87
C VAL A 72 -0.66 3.06 -14.37
N ILE A 73 -1.88 3.02 -13.86
CA ILE A 73 -2.90 4.05 -14.07
C ILE A 73 -2.93 4.96 -12.83
N SER A 74 -2.68 6.25 -13.02
CA SER A 74 -2.88 7.25 -11.96
C SER A 74 -4.35 7.57 -11.76
N TYR A 75 -4.69 8.14 -10.60
CA TYR A 75 -6.07 8.51 -10.26
C TYR A 75 -6.76 9.39 -11.34
N ASN A 76 -6.01 10.24 -12.04
CA ASN A 76 -6.51 11.10 -13.13
C ASN A 76 -6.62 10.39 -14.50
N GLY A 77 -6.38 9.08 -14.55
CA GLY A 77 -6.41 8.26 -15.76
C GLY A 77 -5.12 8.26 -16.58
N ARG A 78 -4.05 8.95 -16.13
CA ARG A 78 -2.74 8.92 -16.82
C ARG A 78 -2.16 7.51 -16.80
N ILE A 79 -1.68 7.07 -17.95
CA ILE A 79 -1.05 5.76 -18.17
C ILE A 79 0.46 5.94 -18.11
N TRP A 80 1.12 5.15 -17.28
CA TRP A 80 2.58 5.09 -17.15
C TRP A 80 3.10 3.75 -17.64
N ASP A 81 4.25 3.76 -18.31
CA ASP A 81 4.93 2.52 -18.67
C ASP A 81 5.39 1.78 -17.40
N GLY A 82 5.13 0.47 -17.33
CA GLY A 82 5.43 -0.32 -16.13
C GLY A 82 6.92 -0.39 -15.80
N LYS A 83 7.81 -0.42 -16.81
CA LYS A 83 9.26 -0.47 -16.59
C LYS A 83 9.79 0.88 -16.12
N GLU A 84 9.32 1.97 -16.72
CA GLU A 84 9.69 3.32 -16.30
C GLU A 84 9.26 3.57 -14.85
N TYR A 85 8.04 3.15 -14.51
CA TYR A 85 7.49 3.31 -13.16
C TYR A 85 8.27 2.49 -12.13
N GLN A 86 8.59 1.22 -12.41
CA GLN A 86 9.44 0.39 -11.56
C GLN A 86 10.81 1.04 -11.34
N GLY A 87 11.46 1.49 -12.42
CA GLY A 87 12.77 2.15 -12.33
C GLY A 87 12.72 3.46 -11.54
N MET A 88 11.65 4.25 -11.62
CA MET A 88 11.45 5.43 -10.76
C MET A 88 11.37 5.05 -9.29
N TYR A 89 10.61 4.00 -8.97
CA TYR A 89 10.42 3.54 -7.59
C TYR A 89 11.73 3.03 -6.97
N GLU A 90 12.47 2.23 -7.73
CA GLU A 90 13.77 1.70 -7.30
C GLU A 90 14.77 2.83 -7.06
N ARG A 91 14.84 3.83 -7.94
CA ARG A 91 15.67 5.02 -7.75
C ARG A 91 15.28 5.79 -6.48
N GLN A 92 13.99 6.04 -6.27
CA GLN A 92 13.54 6.76 -5.08
C GLN A 92 13.82 6.00 -3.77
N ARG A 93 13.75 4.67 -3.80
CA ARG A 93 14.09 3.81 -2.67
C ARG A 93 15.57 3.91 -2.29
N VAL A 94 16.46 3.92 -3.30
CA VAL A 94 17.91 3.98 -3.10
C VAL A 94 18.38 5.40 -2.75
N GLU A 95 17.82 6.41 -3.41
CA GLU A 95 18.31 7.79 -3.32
C GLU A 95 17.78 8.55 -2.10
N TYR A 96 16.52 8.31 -1.69
CA TYR A 96 15.88 9.11 -0.64
C TYR A 96 15.67 8.37 0.68
N GLY A 97 16.03 7.08 0.78
CA GLY A 97 15.77 6.26 1.97
C GLY A 97 14.30 6.24 2.40
N ARG A 98 13.38 6.68 1.52
CA ARG A 98 11.94 6.73 1.79
C ARG A 98 11.33 5.39 1.42
N HIS A 99 10.87 4.66 2.43
CA HIS A 99 9.99 3.51 2.27
C HIS A 99 8.61 3.98 1.82
N TRP A 100 8.45 4.26 0.53
CA TRP A 100 7.13 4.13 -0.08
C TRP A 100 6.90 2.64 -0.34
N SER A 101 5.72 2.12 0.00
CA SER A 101 5.33 0.72 -0.20
C SER A 101 5.61 0.34 -1.66
N ASN A 102 6.47 -0.64 -1.93
CA ASN A 102 6.72 -1.07 -3.30
C ASN A 102 5.36 -1.44 -3.95
N PRO A 103 5.02 -0.97 -5.16
CA PRO A 103 3.80 -1.38 -5.83
C PRO A 103 3.68 -2.92 -5.97
N LEU A 104 4.82 -3.64 -6.05
CA LEU A 104 4.86 -5.10 -5.99
C LEU A 104 4.66 -5.67 -4.58
N THR A 105 4.92 -4.92 -3.51
CA THR A 105 4.55 -5.33 -2.13
C THR A 105 3.07 -5.10 -1.82
N LEU A 106 2.42 -4.13 -2.50
CA LEU A 106 0.95 -4.00 -2.50
C LEU A 106 0.29 -5.11 -3.33
N LEU A 107 1.02 -5.83 -4.18
CA LEU A 107 0.52 -6.99 -4.91
C LEU A 107 0.60 -8.29 -4.09
N ASP A 108 1.15 -8.22 -2.88
CA ASP A 108 1.43 -9.36 -2.00
C ASP A 108 0.83 -9.14 -0.59
N PHE A 109 -0.30 -8.43 -0.47
CA PHE A 109 -0.98 -8.13 0.81
C PHE A 109 -1.28 -9.38 1.67
N ASN A 110 -1.33 -10.56 1.07
CA ASN A 110 -1.54 -11.82 1.80
C ASN A 110 -0.29 -12.36 2.50
N LYS A 111 0.89 -11.75 2.31
CA LYS A 111 2.14 -12.15 2.97
C LYS A 111 2.57 -11.20 4.07
N TRP A 112 1.78 -10.20 4.44
CA TRP A 112 2.21 -9.23 5.44
C TRP A 112 1.15 -9.08 6.54
N GLU A 113 1.52 -9.40 7.77
CA GLU A 113 0.67 -9.11 8.94
C GLU A 113 1.17 -7.87 9.67
N THR A 114 0.20 -7.07 10.13
CA THR A 114 0.46 -5.91 10.99
C THR A 114 0.08 -6.25 12.42
N PHE A 115 1.07 -6.36 13.29
CA PHE A 115 0.84 -6.51 14.73
C PHE A 115 0.77 -5.14 15.36
N ARG A 116 -0.31 -4.86 16.12
CA ARG A 116 -0.46 -3.62 16.89
C ARG A 116 -0.53 -3.93 18.36
N VAL A 117 0.25 -3.19 19.15
CA VAL A 117 0.26 -3.33 20.61
C VAL A 117 0.26 -1.95 21.26
N SER A 118 -0.33 -1.86 22.46
CA SER A 118 -0.27 -0.62 23.23
C SER A 118 1.17 -0.32 23.64
N ARG A 119 1.46 0.96 23.87
CA ARG A 119 2.73 1.42 24.43
C ARG A 119 3.07 0.67 25.72
N GLU A 120 2.11 0.53 26.62
CA GLU A 120 2.32 -0.14 27.91
C GLU A 120 2.66 -1.63 27.74
N THR A 121 1.95 -2.32 26.85
CA THR A 121 2.21 -3.73 26.55
C THR A 121 3.60 -3.91 25.96
N LEU A 122 3.99 -3.10 24.98
CA LEU A 122 5.31 -3.25 24.35
C LEU A 122 6.45 -2.90 25.31
N LEU A 123 6.32 -1.83 26.10
CA LEU A 123 7.37 -1.43 27.04
C LEU A 123 7.54 -2.46 28.18
N LYS A 124 6.44 -3.09 28.63
CA LYS A 124 6.48 -4.11 29.70
C LYS A 124 6.94 -5.49 29.22
N HIS A 125 6.57 -5.88 27.99
CA HIS A 125 6.78 -7.25 27.51
C HIS A 125 7.83 -7.37 26.40
N SER A 126 8.35 -6.26 25.87
CA SER A 126 9.51 -6.34 24.99
C SER A 126 10.75 -6.75 25.78
N LYS A 127 11.64 -7.49 25.13
CA LYS A 127 12.98 -7.81 25.64
C LYS A 127 13.86 -6.57 25.90
N TYR A 128 13.37 -5.38 25.51
CA TYR A 128 14.09 -4.11 25.58
C TYR A 128 13.71 -3.25 26.79
N GLN A 129 12.77 -3.68 27.65
CA GLN A 129 12.44 -3.07 28.94
C GLN A 129 12.30 -1.54 28.93
N GLY A 130 11.72 -0.99 27.86
CA GLY A 130 11.51 0.46 27.74
C GLY A 130 12.60 1.23 27.01
N ASP A 131 13.63 0.57 26.47
CA ASP A 131 14.62 1.20 25.59
C ASP A 131 14.02 1.45 24.20
N TRP A 132 13.59 2.70 24.00
CA TRP A 132 12.93 3.15 22.78
C TRP A 132 13.79 2.99 21.53
N SER A 133 15.10 3.20 21.64
CA SER A 133 16.01 3.11 20.50
C SER A 133 15.99 1.71 19.91
N LYS A 134 16.11 0.70 20.78
CA LYS A 134 16.12 -0.71 20.40
C LYS A 134 14.77 -1.22 19.89
N ILE A 135 13.66 -0.67 20.40
CA ILE A 135 12.32 -0.98 19.89
C ILE A 135 12.18 -0.54 18.43
N ILE A 136 12.67 0.66 18.09
CA ILE A 136 12.64 1.17 16.71
C ILE A 136 13.60 0.40 15.80
N ASP A 137 14.79 0.06 16.29
CA ASP A 137 15.78 -0.75 15.56
C ASP A 137 15.25 -2.16 15.27
N ASP A 138 14.44 -2.74 16.16
CA ASP A 138 13.73 -4.01 15.96
C ASP A 138 12.55 -3.90 14.98
N GLY A 139 12.41 -2.78 14.27
CA GLY A 139 11.42 -2.59 13.21
C GLY A 139 10.03 -2.19 13.70
N TRP A 140 9.84 -1.94 14.99
CA TRP A 140 8.58 -1.36 15.48
C TRP A 140 8.50 0.12 15.11
N ARG A 141 7.28 0.60 14.90
CA ARG A 141 6.97 1.99 14.58
C ARG A 141 5.88 2.48 15.51
N PHE A 142 5.99 3.71 15.98
CA PHE A 142 4.98 4.31 16.86
C PHE A 142 4.00 5.14 16.03
N ASP A 143 2.74 4.73 16.06
CA ASP A 143 1.63 5.47 15.51
C ASP A 143 1.10 6.45 16.56
N ARG A 144 1.32 7.75 16.31
CA ARG A 144 0.88 8.83 17.19
C ARG A 144 -0.63 9.04 17.16
N HIS A 145 -1.31 8.66 16.09
CA HIS A 145 -2.75 8.83 15.93
C HIS A 145 -3.51 7.80 16.78
N PHE A 146 -3.04 6.55 16.77
CA PHE A 146 -3.66 5.47 17.54
C PHE A 146 -3.01 5.23 18.92
N ASN A 147 -1.95 5.97 19.25
CA ASN A 147 -1.13 5.78 20.47
C ASN A 147 -0.70 4.31 20.66
N LYS A 148 -0.30 3.66 19.55
CA LYS A 148 0.07 2.24 19.49
C LYS A 148 1.37 2.07 18.74
N PHE A 149 2.09 1.01 19.09
CA PHE A 149 3.18 0.54 18.24
C PHE A 149 2.65 -0.47 17.23
N TYR A 150 3.23 -0.46 16.04
CA TYR A 150 2.98 -1.46 15.03
C TYR A 150 4.28 -2.03 14.46
N LYS A 151 4.23 -3.27 14.00
CA LYS A 151 5.31 -3.93 13.25
C LYS A 151 4.68 -4.65 12.08
N ILE A 152 5.27 -4.47 10.91
CA ILE A 152 4.88 -5.14 9.67
C ILE A 152 5.86 -6.29 9.49
N VAL A 153 5.34 -7.51 9.35
CA VAL A 153 6.16 -8.73 9.28
C VAL A 153 5.79 -9.50 8.03
N LEU A 154 6.80 -9.97 7.30
CA LEU A 154 6.60 -10.88 6.18
C LEU A 154 6.26 -12.26 6.75
N ILE A 155 5.17 -12.83 6.28
CA ILE A 155 4.77 -14.21 6.48
C ILE A 155 5.28 -14.97 5.27
N GLU A 156 6.30 -15.80 5.50
CA GLU A 156 6.71 -16.82 4.55
C GLU A 156 5.78 -18.03 4.75
N ASN A 157 4.95 -18.32 3.73
CA ASN A 157 4.22 -19.60 3.63
C ASN A 157 5.13 -20.68 3.05
#